data_AF-A0A3A4ZQN5-F1
#
_entry.id   AF-A0A3A4ZQN5-F1
#
_cell.length_a   1.000
_cell.length_b   1.000
_cell.length_c   1.000
_cell.angle_alpha   90.00
_cell.angle_beta   90.00
_cell.angle_gamma   90.00
#
_symmetry.space_group_name_H-M   'P 1'
#
loop_
_entity.id
_entity.type
_entity.pdbx_description
1 polymer ?
#
loop_
_entity_poly.entity_id
_entity_poly.type
_entity_poly.pdbx_seq_one_letter_code
_entity_poly.pdbx_strand_id
1 'polypeptide(L)'
;MASNSKTIIFDGKTAAQEILFDLKKKIMTMAKKPGIAVILVGDDRPSHIYVKNKEKASHFCGIRFHKYLMDENISETELLKCLNFLNEDPDVNAIVVQLPLPKKFNADKIIAAINPAKDADGFHPETLKKIKEGKSKIKSALIEAVEKILCHWGQKLPGKKAILVSNCNLFGAAFKDELQRLNIETEIVKTADKKLAEKTKKADILFAAVGKANFIKEEMVKEGAVVIDIGTSWIDKKFIGDVDFESVKKKASFIAPVPGGVGPMTVAMLLNNVYKLSVKK
;
A
#
# COMPACT_ATOMS: atom_id res chain seq x y z
N MET A 1 -14.99 4.91 -34.91
CA MET A 1 -14.00 5.98 -34.65
C MET A 1 -13.31 5.66 -33.34
N ALA A 2 -12.14 5.02 -33.38
CA ALA A 2 -11.37 4.74 -32.18
C ALA A 2 -10.78 6.07 -31.71
N SER A 3 -11.30 6.62 -30.60
CA SER A 3 -10.64 7.77 -29.98
C SER A 3 -9.29 7.26 -29.48
N ASN A 4 -8.23 7.65 -30.18
CA ASN A 4 -6.86 7.36 -29.83
C ASN A 4 -6.47 8.21 -28.60
N SER A 5 -7.15 7.99 -27.48
CA SER A 5 -6.93 8.76 -26.26
C SER A 5 -5.60 8.28 -25.68
N LYS A 6 -4.59 9.15 -25.73
CA LYS A 6 -3.28 8.92 -25.13
C LYS A 6 -3.46 8.51 -23.66
N THR A 7 -2.96 7.34 -23.30
CA THR A 7 -3.00 6.82 -21.94
C THR A 7 -2.34 7.77 -20.96
N ILE A 8 -3.04 8.06 -19.86
CA ILE A 8 -2.50 8.84 -18.75
C ILE A 8 -1.67 7.91 -17.87
N ILE A 9 -0.36 8.14 -17.81
CA ILE A 9 0.53 7.44 -16.89
C ILE A 9 0.55 8.23 -15.58
N PHE A 10 0.09 7.61 -14.50
CA PHE A 10 0.08 8.24 -13.19
C PHE A 10 1.49 8.38 -12.62
N ASP A 11 1.90 9.61 -12.34
CA ASP A 11 3.15 9.90 -11.65
C ASP A 11 2.93 9.95 -10.14
N GLY A 12 2.97 8.77 -9.51
CA GLY A 12 2.86 8.64 -8.07
C GLY A 12 4.04 9.21 -7.30
N LYS A 13 5.21 9.45 -7.93
CA LYS A 13 6.33 10.10 -7.25
C LYS A 13 6.02 11.57 -7.02
N THR A 14 5.55 12.26 -8.06
CA THR A 14 5.16 13.68 -7.97
C THR A 14 3.98 13.86 -7.01
N ALA A 15 2.92 13.06 -7.16
CA ALA A 15 1.76 13.11 -6.25
C ALA A 15 2.14 12.80 -4.78
N ALA A 16 3.02 11.82 -4.55
CA ALA A 16 3.51 11.53 -3.20
C ALA A 16 4.35 12.69 -2.64
N GLN A 17 5.17 13.33 -3.47
CA GLN A 17 6.02 14.44 -3.06
C GLN A 17 5.20 15.65 -2.59
N GLU A 18 4.09 15.97 -3.26
CA GLU A 18 3.15 17.02 -2.84
C GLU A 18 2.60 16.74 -1.43
N ILE A 19 2.16 15.51 -1.19
CA ILE A 19 1.64 15.07 0.11
C ILE A 19 2.72 15.18 1.19
N LEU A 20 3.95 14.72 0.89
CA LEU A 20 5.07 14.80 1.81
C LEU A 20 5.46 16.26 2.13
N PHE A 21 5.33 17.18 1.17
CA PHE A 21 5.56 18.61 1.38
C PHE A 21 4.55 19.22 2.33
N ASP A 22 3.26 18.91 2.15
CA ASP A 22 2.23 19.40 3.05
C ASP A 22 2.34 18.79 4.45
N LEU A 23 2.76 17.52 4.52
CA LEU A 23 3.07 16.86 5.78
C LEU A 23 4.25 17.55 6.49
N LYS A 24 5.30 17.88 5.75
CA LYS A 24 6.46 18.62 6.28
C LYS A 24 6.04 19.95 6.90
N LYS A 25 5.20 20.75 6.21
CA LYS A 25 4.69 22.02 6.73
C LYS A 25 3.97 21.84 8.07
N LYS A 26 3.10 20.83 8.17
CA LYS A 26 2.36 20.50 9.40
C LYS A 26 3.27 20.06 10.54
N ILE A 27 4.26 19.22 10.24
CA ILE A 27 5.18 18.68 11.26
C ILE A 27 6.17 19.74 11.74
N MET A 28 6.59 20.66 10.88
CA MET A 28 7.48 21.76 11.24
C MET A 28 6.95 22.59 12.41
N THR A 29 5.63 22.81 12.50
CA THR A 29 5.00 23.60 13.56
C THR A 29 4.72 22.81 14.86
N MET A 30 4.95 21.49 14.88
CA MET A 30 4.71 20.68 16.08
C MET A 30 5.83 20.86 17.11
N ALA A 31 5.46 20.99 18.39
CA ALA A 31 6.39 21.03 19.51
C ALA A 31 7.17 19.72 19.68
N LYS A 32 6.46 18.57 19.64
CA LYS A 32 7.06 17.23 19.64
C LYS A 32 6.96 16.62 18.25
N LYS A 33 8.10 16.27 17.65
CA LYS A 33 8.13 15.65 16.31
C LYS A 33 7.64 14.19 16.38
N PRO A 34 6.81 13.73 15.42
CA PRO A 34 6.35 12.35 15.40
C PRO A 34 7.53 11.37 15.27
N GLY A 35 7.39 10.19 15.86
CA GLY A 35 8.34 9.08 15.70
C GLY A 35 7.70 7.84 15.09
N ILE A 36 8.43 7.19 14.18
CA ILE A 36 8.09 5.88 13.63
C ILE A 36 9.22 4.90 13.90
N ALA A 37 8.88 3.70 14.37
CA ALA A 37 9.78 2.57 14.47
C ALA A 37 9.47 1.55 13.38
N VAL A 38 10.49 1.13 12.64
CA VAL A 38 10.38 0.13 11.58
C VAL A 38 11.26 -1.06 11.92
N ILE A 39 10.64 -2.23 12.06
CA ILE A 39 11.32 -3.51 12.28
C ILE A 39 11.45 -4.22 10.93
N LEU A 40 12.66 -4.66 10.60
CA LEU A 40 12.94 -5.54 9.47
C LEU A 40 13.67 -6.77 10.00
N VAL A 41 13.16 -7.96 9.67
CA VAL A 41 13.72 -9.24 10.10
C VAL A 41 14.26 -10.00 8.90
N GLY A 42 15.55 -10.35 8.92
CA GLY A 42 16.28 -10.98 7.82
C GLY A 42 16.92 -9.99 6.84
N ASP A 43 17.27 -10.45 5.64
CA ASP A 43 18.02 -9.67 4.64
C ASP A 43 17.32 -9.66 3.26
N ASP A 44 15.97 -9.63 3.27
CA ASP A 44 15.19 -9.51 2.03
C ASP A 44 15.49 -8.16 1.35
N ARG A 45 16.20 -8.22 0.22
CA ARG A 45 16.70 -7.04 -0.49
C ARG A 45 15.60 -6.03 -0.89
N PRO A 46 14.43 -6.45 -1.40
CA PRO A 46 13.28 -5.56 -1.61
C PRO A 46 12.84 -4.84 -0.33
N SER A 47 12.74 -5.56 0.79
CA SER A 47 12.39 -5.01 2.10
C SER A 47 13.36 -3.92 2.54
N HIS A 48 14.68 -4.12 2.36
CA HIS A 48 15.67 -3.07 2.64
C HIS A 48 15.45 -1.79 1.83
N ILE A 49 15.06 -1.92 0.56
CA ILE A 49 14.78 -0.76 -0.29
C ILE A 49 13.51 -0.05 0.18
N TYR A 50 12.45 -0.79 0.53
CA TYR A 50 11.23 -0.21 1.09
C TYR A 50 11.48 0.53 2.40
N VAL A 51 12.24 -0.07 3.33
CA VAL A 51 12.63 0.57 4.60
C VAL A 51 13.46 1.83 4.35
N LYS A 52 14.44 1.77 3.43
CA LYS A 52 15.24 2.95 3.05
C LYS A 52 14.39 4.08 2.46
N ASN A 53 13.36 3.75 1.68
CA ASN A 53 12.44 4.74 1.13
C ASN A 53 11.55 5.36 2.22
N LYS A 54 11.06 4.56 3.17
CA LYS A 54 10.35 5.06 4.37
C LYS A 54 11.24 6.00 5.18
N GLU A 55 12.48 5.60 5.47
CA GLU A 55 13.48 6.40 6.19
C GLU A 55 13.73 7.77 5.51
N LYS A 56 13.98 7.77 4.20
CA LYS A 56 14.18 9.00 3.42
C LYS A 56 12.96 9.94 3.49
N ALA A 57 11.75 9.39 3.29
CA ALA A 57 10.53 10.18 3.33
C ALA A 57 10.24 10.72 4.75
N SER A 58 10.52 9.92 5.79
CA SER A 58 10.39 10.36 7.19
C SER A 58 11.30 11.55 7.48
N HIS A 59 12.58 11.45 7.13
CA HIS A 59 13.53 12.55 7.31
C HIS A 59 13.11 13.80 6.53
N PHE A 60 12.62 13.64 5.30
CA PHE A 60 12.13 14.77 4.50
C PHE A 60 10.98 15.53 5.19
N CYS A 61 10.05 14.81 5.84
CA CYS A 61 8.93 15.41 6.56
C CYS A 61 9.27 15.86 8.00
N GLY A 62 10.46 15.57 8.51
CA GLY A 62 10.83 15.85 9.91
C GLY A 62 10.26 14.84 10.93
N ILE A 63 9.95 13.61 10.48
CA ILE A 63 9.57 12.48 11.34
C ILE A 63 10.83 11.77 11.81
N ARG A 64 10.93 11.47 13.11
CA ARG A 64 12.01 10.66 13.68
C ARG A 64 11.85 9.21 13.23
N PHE A 65 12.90 8.63 12.65
CA PHE A 65 12.88 7.27 12.12
C PHE A 65 13.79 6.36 12.94
N HIS A 66 13.21 5.33 13.56
CA HIS A 66 13.94 4.33 14.32
C HIS A 66 13.95 3.02 13.53
N LYS A 67 15.14 2.57 13.13
CA LYS A 67 15.30 1.38 12.30
C LYS A 67 15.83 0.23 13.17
N TYR A 68 15.07 -0.86 13.23
CA TYR A 68 15.44 -2.08 13.95
C TYR A 68 15.67 -3.19 12.95
N LEU A 69 16.94 -3.52 12.72
CA LEU A 69 17.34 -4.64 11.87
C LEU A 69 17.57 -5.85 12.77
N MET A 70 16.88 -6.94 12.48
CA MET A 70 16.95 -8.18 13.25
C MET A 70 17.40 -9.32 12.37
N ASP A 71 18.20 -10.23 12.93
CA ASP A 71 18.64 -11.43 12.24
C ASP A 71 17.45 -12.31 11.84
N GLU A 72 17.55 -13.02 10.70
CA GLU A 72 16.50 -13.95 10.27
C GLU A 72 16.26 -15.09 11.28
N ASN A 73 17.27 -15.40 12.11
CA ASN A 73 17.26 -16.45 13.12
C ASN A 73 16.74 -15.97 14.48
N ILE A 74 16.42 -14.68 14.66
CA ILE A 74 15.86 -14.16 15.92
C ILE A 74 14.66 -14.99 16.39
N SER A 75 14.52 -15.19 17.70
CA SER A 75 13.37 -15.91 18.24
C SER A 75 12.10 -15.05 18.19
N GLU A 76 10.94 -15.69 18.14
CA GLU A 76 9.65 -14.99 18.22
C GLU A 76 9.51 -14.23 19.56
N THR A 77 10.05 -14.79 20.64
CA THR A 77 10.02 -14.16 21.97
C THR A 77 10.82 -12.85 21.97
N GLU A 78 11.98 -12.80 21.34
CA GLU A 78 12.79 -11.58 21.24
C GLU A 78 12.14 -10.52 20.34
N LEU A 79 11.55 -10.93 19.21
CA LEU A 79 10.79 -10.03 18.34
C LEU A 79 9.61 -9.40 19.08
N LEU A 80 8.84 -10.20 19.84
CA LEU A 80 7.72 -9.72 20.65
C LEU A 80 8.18 -8.82 21.81
N LYS A 81 9.34 -9.11 22.43
CA LYS A 81 9.94 -8.22 23.44
C LYS A 81 10.28 -6.85 22.85
N CYS A 82 10.85 -6.79 21.65
CA CYS A 82 11.11 -5.53 20.97
C CYS A 82 9.81 -4.78 20.65
N LEU A 83 8.79 -5.47 20.14
CA LEU A 83 7.47 -4.85 19.90
C LEU A 83 6.87 -4.27 21.19
N ASN A 84 6.93 -5.01 22.31
CA ASN A 84 6.47 -4.50 23.60
C ASN A 84 7.24 -3.27 24.07
N PHE A 85 8.57 -3.26 23.92
CA PHE A 85 9.38 -2.08 24.20
C PHE A 85 8.91 -0.86 23.38
N LEU A 86 8.68 -1.04 22.07
CA LEU A 86 8.22 0.02 21.19
C LEU A 86 6.78 0.46 21.47
N ASN A 87 5.92 -0.45 21.94
CA ASN A 87 4.55 -0.16 22.33
C ASN A 87 4.49 0.79 23.53
N GLU A 88 5.43 0.66 24.46
CA GLU A 88 5.51 1.52 25.66
C GLU A 88 6.30 2.81 25.42
N ASP A 89 7.12 2.89 24.37
CA ASP A 89 7.96 4.07 24.11
C ASP A 89 7.12 5.33 23.74
N PRO A 90 7.13 6.39 24.57
CA PRO A 90 6.36 7.62 24.32
C PRO A 90 6.90 8.48 23.16
N ASP A 91 8.10 8.19 22.65
CA ASP A 91 8.66 8.83 21.45
C ASP A 91 8.28 8.12 20.15
N VAL A 92 7.77 6.88 20.23
CA VAL A 92 7.27 6.12 19.09
C VAL A 92 5.76 6.28 18.99
N ASN A 93 5.30 6.96 17.92
CA ASN A 93 3.88 7.13 17.61
C ASN A 93 3.35 6.04 16.68
N ALA A 94 4.23 5.40 15.92
CA ALA A 94 3.88 4.38 14.95
C ALA A 94 4.91 3.26 14.92
N ILE A 95 4.45 2.03 14.76
CA ILE A 95 5.28 0.84 14.61
C ILE A 95 4.90 0.18 13.28
N VAL A 96 5.91 -0.21 12.51
CA VAL A 96 5.75 -0.95 11.27
C VAL A 96 6.65 -2.17 11.31
N VAL A 97 6.06 -3.34 11.09
CA VAL A 97 6.80 -4.57 10.83
C VAL A 97 6.87 -4.74 9.31
N GLN A 98 8.08 -4.66 8.75
CA GLN A 98 8.30 -4.81 7.32
C GLN A 98 8.02 -6.25 6.90
N LEU A 99 7.14 -6.42 5.93
CA LEU A 99 6.83 -7.70 5.31
C LEU A 99 7.60 -7.88 3.98
N PRO A 100 7.87 -9.13 3.57
CA PRO A 100 7.54 -10.38 4.26
C PRO A 100 8.44 -10.63 5.48
N LEU A 101 7.88 -11.25 6.52
CA LEU A 101 8.66 -11.85 7.60
C LEU A 101 9.21 -13.21 7.14
N PRO A 102 10.32 -13.69 7.74
CA PRO A 102 10.75 -15.08 7.58
C PRO A 102 9.61 -16.07 7.84
N LYS A 103 9.52 -17.14 7.03
CA LYS A 103 8.40 -18.10 7.02
C LYS A 103 8.07 -18.74 8.37
N LYS A 104 9.04 -18.76 9.30
CA LYS A 104 8.87 -19.30 10.65
C LYS A 104 7.94 -18.46 11.52
N PHE A 105 7.70 -17.19 11.17
CA PHE A 105 6.82 -16.30 11.92
C PHE A 105 5.41 -16.32 11.35
N ASN A 106 4.43 -16.31 12.26
CA ASN A 106 3.05 -15.97 11.90
C ASN A 106 2.93 -14.44 11.83
N ALA A 107 2.87 -13.89 10.61
CA ALA A 107 2.79 -12.44 10.41
C ALA A 107 1.58 -11.80 11.09
N ASP A 108 0.41 -12.44 11.07
CA ASP A 108 -0.80 -11.92 11.71
C ASP A 108 -0.62 -11.82 13.23
N LYS A 109 0.04 -12.82 13.84
CA LYS A 109 0.37 -12.81 15.28
C LYS A 109 1.32 -11.66 15.62
N ILE A 110 2.35 -11.45 14.80
CA ILE A 110 3.33 -10.37 15.01
C ILE A 110 2.68 -9.00 14.85
N ILE A 111 1.85 -8.82 13.82
CA ILE A 111 1.11 -7.56 13.58
C ILE A 111 0.11 -7.29 14.72
N ALA A 112 -0.59 -8.31 15.20
CA ALA A 112 -1.53 -8.19 16.32
C ALA A 112 -0.86 -7.85 17.67
N ALA A 113 0.47 -7.94 17.77
CA ALA A 113 1.22 -7.52 18.95
C ALA A 113 1.54 -6.01 18.95
N ILE A 114 1.32 -5.30 17.85
CA ILE A 114 1.45 -3.84 17.80
C ILE A 114 0.27 -3.22 18.53
N ASN A 115 0.51 -2.23 19.40
CA ASN A 115 -0.57 -1.46 20.00
C ASN A 115 -1.43 -0.81 18.89
N PRO A 116 -2.75 -1.02 18.84
CA PRO A 116 -3.61 -0.45 17.79
C PRO A 116 -3.49 1.08 17.65
N ALA A 117 -3.14 1.78 18.74
CA ALA A 117 -2.91 3.23 18.71
C ALA A 117 -1.60 3.65 18.04
N LYS A 118 -0.72 2.69 17.71
CA LYS A 118 0.55 2.86 16.99
C LYS A 118 0.59 2.10 15.66
N ASP A 119 -0.50 1.49 15.21
CA ASP A 119 -0.57 0.79 13.92
C ASP A 119 -0.78 1.78 12.78
N ALA A 120 0.29 2.27 12.15
CA ALA A 120 0.18 3.24 11.05
C ALA A 120 -0.10 2.60 9.67
N ASP A 121 0.15 1.29 9.51
CA ASP A 121 -0.14 0.58 8.25
C ASP A 121 -1.63 0.15 8.17
N GLY A 122 -2.29 0.04 9.32
CA GLY A 122 -3.72 -0.24 9.42
C GLY A 122 -4.05 -1.73 9.27
N PHE A 123 -3.11 -2.62 9.62
CA PHE A 123 -3.29 -4.07 9.50
C PHE A 123 -3.60 -4.76 10.83
N HIS A 124 -3.54 -4.06 11.96
CA HIS A 124 -3.94 -4.64 13.23
C HIS A 124 -5.44 -5.01 13.19
N PRO A 125 -5.85 -6.20 13.69
CA PRO A 125 -7.26 -6.64 13.64
C PRO A 125 -8.25 -5.62 14.21
N GLU A 126 -7.94 -4.99 15.34
CA GLU A 126 -8.76 -3.90 15.90
C GLU A 126 -8.80 -2.65 15.03
N THR A 127 -7.68 -2.27 14.40
CA THR A 127 -7.63 -1.12 13.50
C THR A 127 -8.50 -1.39 12.28
N LEU A 128 -8.39 -2.59 11.69
CA LEU A 128 -9.24 -3.04 10.60
C LEU A 128 -10.72 -3.03 10.98
N LYS A 129 -11.07 -3.48 12.20
CA LYS A 129 -12.45 -3.41 12.71
C LYS A 129 -12.93 -1.96 12.83
N LYS A 130 -12.13 -1.06 13.42
CA LYS A 130 -12.46 0.37 13.54
C LYS A 130 -12.58 1.04 12.18
N ILE A 131 -11.71 0.68 11.22
CA ILE A 131 -11.83 1.11 9.81
C ILE A 131 -13.15 0.60 9.27
N LYS A 132 -13.47 -0.69 9.43
CA LYS A 132 -14.71 -1.34 8.97
C LYS A 132 -15.97 -0.59 9.44
N GLU A 133 -15.97 -0.14 10.68
CA GLU A 133 -17.07 0.59 11.31
C GLU A 133 -17.08 2.11 11.04
N GLY A 134 -16.10 2.64 10.30
CA GLY A 134 -15.96 4.10 10.07
C GLY A 134 -15.54 4.88 11.32
N LYS A 135 -14.99 4.20 12.33
CA LYS A 135 -14.58 4.77 13.63
C LYS A 135 -13.07 4.98 13.77
N SER A 136 -12.29 4.62 12.75
CA SER A 136 -10.84 4.81 12.76
C SER A 136 -10.44 6.23 12.34
N LYS A 137 -9.39 6.78 12.97
CA LYS A 137 -8.76 8.04 12.55
C LYS A 137 -7.85 7.88 11.33
N ILE A 138 -7.43 6.65 11.06
CA ILE A 138 -6.53 6.29 9.96
C ILE A 138 -7.23 5.31 9.02
N LYS A 139 -6.78 5.27 7.77
CA LYS A 139 -7.08 4.20 6.82
C LYS A 139 -5.82 3.36 6.62
N SER A 140 -5.96 2.17 6.06
CA SER A 140 -4.78 1.44 5.60
C SER A 140 -4.01 2.28 4.58
N ALA A 141 -2.69 2.39 4.73
CA ALA A 141 -1.87 3.26 3.91
C ALA A 141 -1.98 2.95 2.41
N LEU A 142 -2.02 1.66 2.06
CA LEU A 142 -2.19 1.21 0.67
C LEU A 142 -3.57 1.56 0.12
N ILE A 143 -4.61 1.41 0.94
CA ILE A 143 -5.97 1.74 0.54
C ILE A 143 -6.11 3.24 0.30
N GLU A 144 -5.69 4.08 1.25
CA GLU A 144 -5.71 5.55 1.09
C GLU A 144 -4.88 5.99 -0.13
N ALA A 145 -3.79 5.29 -0.44
CA ALA A 145 -2.99 5.54 -1.64
C ALA A 145 -3.78 5.28 -2.91
N VAL A 146 -4.47 4.13 -3.00
CA VAL A 146 -5.33 3.80 -4.14
C VAL A 146 -6.48 4.82 -4.29
N GLU A 147 -7.11 5.23 -3.19
CA GLU A 147 -8.14 6.28 -3.22
C GLU A 147 -7.61 7.57 -3.85
N LYS A 148 -6.42 8.02 -3.42
CA LYS A 148 -5.79 9.23 -3.96
C LYS A 148 -5.39 9.11 -5.43
N ILE A 149 -5.00 7.91 -5.89
CA ILE A 149 -4.74 7.62 -7.30
C ILE A 149 -6.03 7.73 -8.11
N LEU A 150 -7.13 7.16 -7.61
CA LEU A 150 -8.44 7.25 -8.25
C LEU A 150 -8.96 8.69 -8.28
N CYS A 151 -8.72 9.49 -7.23
CA CYS A 151 -9.03 10.92 -7.25
C CYS A 151 -8.26 11.67 -8.34
N HIS A 152 -6.98 11.34 -8.57
CA HIS A 152 -6.17 11.95 -9.64
C HIS A 152 -6.68 11.61 -11.04
N TRP A 153 -7.24 10.42 -11.23
CA TRP A 153 -7.88 10.06 -12.49
C TRP A 153 -9.10 10.96 -12.80
N GLY A 154 -9.78 11.49 -11.77
CA GLY A 154 -10.73 12.58 -11.90
C GLY A 154 -12.09 12.22 -12.53
N GLN A 155 -12.36 10.94 -12.79
CA GLN A 155 -13.66 10.49 -13.34
C GLN A 155 -14.62 9.99 -12.26
N LYS A 156 -15.92 9.94 -12.61
CA LYS A 156 -16.98 9.43 -11.73
C LYS A 156 -16.79 7.93 -11.48
N LEU A 157 -16.59 7.58 -10.21
CA LEU A 157 -16.42 6.21 -9.70
C LEU A 157 -17.74 5.41 -9.62
N PRO A 158 -18.90 5.98 -9.24
CA PRO A 158 -20.14 5.22 -9.12
C PRO A 158 -20.57 4.54 -10.42
N GLY A 159 -20.97 3.27 -10.34
CA GLY A 159 -21.44 2.47 -11.47
C GLY A 159 -20.34 1.85 -12.34
N LYS A 160 -19.07 2.05 -12.00
CA LYS A 160 -17.93 1.38 -12.66
C LYS A 160 -17.75 -0.03 -12.12
N LYS A 161 -17.49 -0.98 -13.03
CA LYS A 161 -17.15 -2.35 -12.64
C LYS A 161 -15.67 -2.42 -12.26
N ALA A 162 -15.37 -2.71 -11.00
CA ALA A 162 -14.00 -2.95 -10.55
C ALA A 162 -13.69 -4.44 -10.40
N ILE A 163 -12.47 -4.83 -10.76
CA ILE A 163 -11.93 -6.16 -10.51
C ILE A 163 -10.60 -6.04 -9.78
N LEU A 164 -10.48 -6.74 -8.65
CA LEU A 164 -9.22 -6.97 -7.98
C LEU A 164 -8.72 -8.38 -8.31
N VAL A 165 -7.55 -8.50 -8.93
CA VAL A 165 -6.88 -9.79 -9.09
C VAL A 165 -5.93 -10.00 -7.91
N SER A 166 -6.28 -10.92 -7.01
CA SER A 166 -5.50 -11.21 -5.80
C SER A 166 -5.73 -12.65 -5.34
N ASN A 167 -4.66 -13.28 -4.82
CA ASN A 167 -4.74 -14.58 -4.16
C ASN A 167 -4.79 -14.46 -2.63
N CYS A 168 -4.58 -13.26 -2.07
CA CYS A 168 -4.63 -13.03 -0.63
C CYS A 168 -6.07 -12.72 -0.21
N ASN A 169 -6.72 -13.65 0.48
CA ASN A 169 -8.13 -13.51 0.89
C ASN A 169 -8.33 -12.33 1.86
N LEU A 170 -7.45 -12.19 2.87
CA LEU A 170 -7.56 -11.14 3.89
C LEU A 170 -7.38 -9.76 3.28
N PHE A 171 -6.31 -9.57 2.51
CA PHE A 171 -6.06 -8.33 1.77
C PHE A 171 -7.21 -8.03 0.81
N GLY A 172 -7.65 -9.02 0.02
CA GLY A 172 -8.71 -8.83 -0.97
C GLY A 172 -10.05 -8.43 -0.34
N ALA A 173 -10.43 -9.06 0.78
CA ALA A 173 -11.63 -8.71 1.51
C ALA A 173 -11.57 -7.28 2.08
N ALA A 174 -10.48 -6.91 2.75
CA ALA A 174 -10.30 -5.56 3.28
C ALA A 174 -10.30 -4.49 2.16
N PHE A 175 -9.66 -4.78 1.03
CA PHE A 175 -9.62 -3.90 -0.13
C PHE A 175 -11.01 -3.70 -0.74
N LYS A 176 -11.77 -4.79 -0.91
CA LYS A 176 -13.15 -4.74 -1.42
C LYS A 176 -14.06 -3.93 -0.49
N ASP A 177 -14.00 -4.16 0.82
CA ASP A 177 -14.84 -3.47 1.80
C ASP A 177 -14.62 -1.94 1.74
N GLU A 178 -13.38 -1.47 1.57
CA GLU A 178 -13.15 -0.02 1.45
C GLU A 178 -13.64 0.54 0.11
N LEU A 179 -13.34 -0.13 -1.01
CA LEU A 179 -13.80 0.34 -2.32
C LEU A 179 -15.33 0.42 -2.40
N GLN A 180 -16.04 -0.48 -1.71
CA GLN A 180 -17.49 -0.40 -1.58
C GLN A 180 -17.96 0.90 -0.89
N ARG A 181 -17.22 1.43 0.09
CA ARG A 181 -17.55 2.75 0.69
C ARG A 181 -17.37 3.92 -0.24
N LEU A 182 -16.56 3.75 -1.28
CA LEU A 182 -16.41 4.72 -2.36
C LEU A 182 -17.45 4.53 -3.47
N ASN A 183 -18.45 3.66 -3.23
CA ASN A 183 -19.46 3.25 -4.19
C ASN A 183 -18.87 2.57 -5.43
N ILE A 184 -17.78 1.82 -5.25
CA ILE A 184 -17.15 1.00 -6.29
C ILE A 184 -17.44 -0.46 -6.01
N GLU A 185 -18.30 -1.08 -6.82
CA GLU A 185 -18.55 -2.51 -6.74
C GLU A 185 -17.33 -3.29 -7.28
N THR A 186 -16.68 -4.05 -6.39
CA THR A 186 -15.44 -4.77 -6.69
C THR A 186 -15.62 -6.28 -6.59
N GLU A 187 -15.33 -6.98 -7.69
CA GLU A 187 -15.22 -8.44 -7.73
C GLU A 187 -13.76 -8.84 -7.48
N ILE A 188 -13.53 -9.79 -6.57
CA ILE A 188 -12.20 -10.37 -6.35
C ILE A 188 -12.07 -11.61 -7.24
N VAL A 189 -11.04 -11.65 -8.07
CA VAL A 189 -10.76 -12.77 -8.98
C VAL A 189 -9.39 -13.37 -8.63
N LYS A 190 -9.35 -14.68 -8.41
CA LYS A 190 -8.09 -15.40 -8.13
C LYS A 190 -7.35 -15.70 -9.42
N THR A 191 -6.03 -15.84 -9.34
CA THR A 191 -5.23 -16.16 -10.54
C THR A 191 -5.52 -17.54 -11.13
N ALA A 192 -6.08 -18.44 -10.33
CA ALA A 192 -6.48 -19.79 -10.75
C ALA A 192 -7.89 -19.85 -11.39
N ASP A 193 -8.63 -18.74 -11.44
CA ASP A 193 -9.95 -18.70 -12.08
C ASP A 193 -9.81 -18.91 -13.59
N LYS A 194 -10.45 -19.96 -14.12
CA LYS A 194 -10.42 -20.28 -15.56
C LYS A 194 -11.01 -19.17 -16.43
N LYS A 195 -11.85 -18.30 -15.87
CA LYS A 195 -12.47 -17.15 -16.53
C LYS A 195 -11.79 -15.83 -16.20
N LEU A 196 -10.58 -15.85 -15.63
CA LEU A 196 -9.85 -14.66 -15.23
C LEU A 196 -9.77 -13.61 -16.36
N ALA A 197 -9.32 -14.01 -17.55
CA ALA A 197 -9.20 -13.11 -18.70
C ALA A 197 -10.57 -12.56 -19.14
N GLU A 198 -11.61 -13.40 -19.19
CA GLU A 198 -12.96 -12.98 -19.54
C GLU A 198 -13.56 -11.96 -18.55
N LYS A 199 -13.28 -12.14 -17.27
CA LYS A 199 -13.74 -11.25 -16.20
C LYS A 199 -12.99 -9.93 -16.25
N THR A 200 -11.66 -9.97 -16.21
CA THR A 200 -10.78 -8.79 -16.20
C THR A 200 -10.99 -7.90 -17.42
N LYS A 201 -11.27 -8.49 -18.60
CA LYS A 201 -11.60 -7.75 -19.82
C LYS A 201 -12.93 -6.97 -19.78
N LYS A 202 -13.76 -7.19 -18.75
CA LYS A 202 -14.99 -6.43 -18.50
C LYS A 202 -14.82 -5.33 -17.44
N ALA A 203 -13.65 -5.25 -16.80
CA ALA A 203 -13.39 -4.26 -15.76
C ALA A 203 -13.21 -2.86 -16.34
N ASP A 204 -13.91 -1.87 -15.78
CA ASP A 204 -13.59 -0.47 -15.99
C ASP A 204 -12.36 -0.06 -15.16
N ILE A 205 -12.20 -0.66 -13.99
CA ILE A 205 -11.06 -0.47 -13.10
C ILE A 205 -10.47 -1.84 -12.75
N LEU A 206 -9.21 -2.07 -13.11
CA LEU A 206 -8.47 -3.29 -12.82
C LEU A 206 -7.37 -3.00 -11.79
N PHE A 207 -7.46 -3.64 -10.64
CA PHE A 207 -6.43 -3.65 -9.61
C PHE A 207 -5.64 -4.96 -9.68
N ALA A 208 -4.32 -4.88 -9.84
CA ALA A 208 -3.45 -6.06 -9.91
C ALA A 208 -2.62 -6.18 -8.63
N ALA A 209 -2.91 -7.21 -7.82
CA ALA A 209 -2.22 -7.52 -6.57
C ALA A 209 -1.93 -9.03 -6.47
N VAL A 210 -1.32 -9.55 -7.53
CA VAL A 210 -0.94 -10.94 -7.76
C VAL A 210 0.40 -11.28 -7.12
N GLY A 211 1.38 -10.37 -7.18
CA GLY A 211 2.75 -10.64 -6.75
C GLY A 211 3.53 -11.50 -7.75
N LYS A 212 3.28 -11.32 -9.06
CA LYS A 212 3.98 -12.01 -10.15
C LYS A 212 4.18 -11.06 -11.32
N ALA A 213 5.44 -10.79 -11.63
CA ALA A 213 5.84 -9.89 -12.70
C ALA A 213 5.12 -10.16 -14.04
N ASN A 214 4.59 -9.10 -14.65
CA ASN A 214 3.97 -9.12 -15.98
C ASN A 214 2.86 -10.17 -16.16
N PHE A 215 2.15 -10.53 -15.09
CA PHE A 215 1.08 -11.52 -15.11
C PHE A 215 -0.17 -11.03 -15.86
N ILE A 216 -0.58 -9.77 -15.65
CA ILE A 216 -1.70 -9.16 -16.38
C ILE A 216 -1.22 -8.73 -17.76
N LYS A 217 -1.78 -9.35 -18.80
CA LYS A 217 -1.45 -9.10 -20.20
C LYS A 217 -2.47 -8.20 -20.89
N GLU A 218 -2.09 -7.66 -22.04
CA GLU A 218 -2.92 -6.77 -22.86
C GLU A 218 -4.31 -7.36 -23.19
N GLU A 219 -4.40 -8.66 -23.47
CA GLU A 219 -5.66 -9.34 -23.78
C GLU A 219 -6.64 -9.45 -22.59
N MET A 220 -6.13 -9.27 -21.36
CA MET A 220 -6.90 -9.29 -20.12
C MET A 220 -7.49 -7.93 -19.76
N VAL A 221 -7.13 -6.87 -20.49
CA VAL A 221 -7.51 -5.50 -20.16
C VAL A 221 -8.56 -4.98 -21.15
N LYS A 222 -9.62 -4.37 -20.60
CA LYS A 222 -10.65 -3.68 -21.38
C LYS A 222 -10.05 -2.43 -22.04
N GLU A 223 -10.44 -2.16 -23.28
CA GLU A 223 -10.09 -0.90 -23.94
C GLU A 223 -10.62 0.30 -23.12
N GLY A 224 -9.77 1.28 -22.87
CA GLY A 224 -10.07 2.44 -22.04
C GLY A 224 -10.13 2.19 -20.52
N ALA A 225 -9.70 1.01 -20.03
CA ALA A 225 -9.71 0.73 -18.59
C ALA A 225 -8.75 1.62 -17.78
N VAL A 226 -9.06 1.77 -16.50
CA VAL A 226 -8.11 2.22 -15.47
C VAL A 226 -7.38 1.00 -14.94
N VAL A 227 -6.05 1.04 -14.93
CA VAL A 227 -5.22 -0.05 -14.43
C VAL A 227 -4.36 0.45 -13.28
N ILE A 228 -4.49 -0.18 -12.10
CA ILE A 228 -3.70 0.15 -10.92
C ILE A 228 -2.87 -1.07 -10.54
N ASP A 229 -1.58 -0.99 -10.84
CA ASP A 229 -0.61 -2.06 -10.54
C ASP A 229 -0.09 -1.90 -9.11
N ILE A 230 -0.56 -2.78 -8.22
CA ILE A 230 -0.27 -2.77 -6.78
C ILE A 230 0.87 -3.72 -6.46
N GLY A 231 0.86 -4.91 -7.08
CA GLY A 231 1.85 -5.93 -6.78
C GLY A 231 3.22 -5.59 -7.36
N THR A 232 4.24 -6.05 -6.66
CA THR A 232 5.63 -5.79 -7.03
C THR A 232 6.43 -7.07 -6.90
N SER A 233 7.21 -7.39 -7.91
CA SER A 233 8.19 -8.47 -7.93
C SER A 233 9.60 -7.88 -8.05
N TRP A 234 10.59 -8.55 -7.46
CA TRP A 234 11.99 -8.18 -7.57
C TRP A 234 12.72 -9.10 -8.54
N ILE A 235 13.03 -8.59 -9.72
CA ILE A 235 13.66 -9.36 -10.82
C ILE A 235 14.80 -8.50 -11.38
N ASP A 236 15.97 -9.11 -11.59
CA ASP A 236 17.15 -8.45 -12.17
C ASP A 236 17.49 -7.09 -11.52
N LYS A 237 17.38 -7.04 -10.18
CA LYS A 237 17.61 -5.85 -9.34
C LYS A 237 16.65 -4.69 -9.62
N LYS A 238 15.48 -4.96 -10.18
CA LYS A 238 14.43 -3.98 -10.48
C LYS A 238 13.10 -4.42 -9.89
N PHE A 239 12.28 -3.45 -9.53
CA PHE A 239 10.87 -3.68 -9.25
C PHE A 239 10.11 -3.78 -10.57
N ILE A 240 9.40 -4.89 -10.77
CA ILE A 240 8.51 -5.12 -11.90
C ILE A 240 7.11 -5.34 -11.33
N GLY A 241 6.12 -4.69 -11.91
CA GLY A 241 4.74 -4.82 -11.48
C GLY A 241 4.07 -6.10 -11.97
N ASP A 242 2.85 -6.33 -11.51
CA ASP A 242 2.04 -7.45 -11.99
C ASP A 242 1.52 -7.24 -13.41
N VAL A 243 1.55 -6.00 -13.91
CA VAL A 243 1.04 -5.62 -15.22
C VAL A 243 2.18 -5.55 -16.23
N ASP A 244 1.97 -6.15 -17.39
CA ASP A 244 2.83 -5.97 -18.56
C ASP A 244 2.67 -4.53 -19.09
N PHE A 245 3.41 -3.60 -18.48
CA PHE A 245 3.20 -2.17 -18.64
C PHE A 245 3.25 -1.70 -20.09
N GLU A 246 4.22 -2.18 -20.87
CA GLU A 246 4.44 -1.72 -22.24
C GLU A 246 3.32 -2.09 -23.20
N SER A 247 2.70 -3.25 -23.00
CA SER A 247 1.56 -3.71 -23.80
C SER A 247 0.24 -3.13 -23.29
N VAL A 248 0.01 -3.18 -21.96
CA VAL A 248 -1.24 -2.71 -21.35
C VAL A 248 -1.43 -1.20 -21.45
N LYS A 249 -0.35 -0.41 -21.41
CA LYS A 249 -0.44 1.05 -21.59
C LYS A 249 -0.96 1.46 -22.98
N LYS A 250 -1.08 0.54 -23.94
CA LYS A 250 -1.66 0.86 -25.26
C LYS A 250 -3.19 0.81 -25.25
N LYS A 251 -3.79 0.15 -24.26
CA LYS A 251 -5.24 -0.02 -24.10
C LYS A 251 -5.83 0.80 -22.97
N ALA A 252 -5.08 0.95 -21.88
CA ALA A 252 -5.59 1.63 -20.69
C ALA A 252 -5.83 3.12 -20.98
N SER A 253 -6.90 3.71 -20.43
CA SER A 253 -7.04 5.18 -20.42
C SER A 253 -6.17 5.82 -19.33
N PHE A 254 -5.92 5.08 -18.25
CA PHE A 254 -5.10 5.48 -17.11
C PHE A 254 -4.35 4.28 -16.56
N ILE A 255 -3.06 4.44 -16.23
CA ILE A 255 -2.26 3.38 -15.62
C ILE A 255 -1.37 3.91 -14.49
N ALA A 256 -1.44 3.29 -13.31
CA ALA A 256 -0.46 3.47 -12.24
C ALA A 256 0.67 2.45 -12.39
N PRO A 257 1.90 2.88 -12.73
CA PRO A 257 2.98 1.97 -13.09
C PRO A 257 3.72 1.42 -11.86
N VAL A 258 4.48 0.35 -12.07
CA VAL A 258 5.53 -0.09 -11.17
C VAL A 258 6.88 -0.04 -11.90
N PRO A 259 7.91 0.60 -11.32
CA PRO A 259 7.87 1.42 -10.11
C PRO A 259 7.24 2.81 -10.37
N GLY A 260 6.89 3.51 -9.30
CA GLY A 260 6.55 4.95 -9.37
C GLY A 260 5.07 5.30 -9.27
N GLY A 261 4.16 4.33 -9.30
CA GLY A 261 2.73 4.52 -9.07
C GLY A 261 2.33 4.34 -7.60
N VAL A 262 1.85 3.14 -7.26
CA VAL A 262 1.27 2.85 -5.93
C VAL A 262 2.31 2.94 -4.79
N GLY A 263 3.52 2.42 -5.00
CA GLY A 263 4.55 2.35 -3.96
C GLY A 263 4.88 3.69 -3.26
N PRO A 264 5.25 4.76 -4.00
CA PRO A 264 5.49 6.08 -3.41
C PRO A 264 4.28 6.63 -2.66
N MET A 265 3.06 6.43 -3.18
CA MET A 265 1.82 6.87 -2.55
C MET A 265 1.59 6.15 -1.21
N THR A 266 1.85 4.84 -1.14
CA THR A 266 1.76 4.06 0.10
C THR A 266 2.70 4.60 1.18
N VAL A 267 3.93 4.97 0.81
CA VAL A 267 4.87 5.59 1.77
C VAL A 267 4.35 6.93 2.28
N ALA A 268 3.85 7.78 1.38
CA ALA A 268 3.30 9.08 1.78
C ALA A 268 2.07 8.93 2.70
N MET A 269 1.18 7.98 2.43
CA MET A 269 0.02 7.70 3.28
C MET A 269 0.39 7.08 4.62
N LEU A 270 1.39 6.20 4.66
CA LEU A 270 1.94 5.70 5.91
C LEU A 270 2.40 6.85 6.81
N LEU A 271 3.19 7.79 6.28
CA LEU A 271 3.68 8.93 7.07
C LEU A 271 2.57 9.91 7.45
N ASN A 272 1.54 10.06 6.61
CA ASN A 272 0.33 10.79 6.96
C ASN A 272 -0.38 10.14 8.17
N ASN A 273 -0.42 8.81 8.24
CA ASN A 273 -0.94 8.08 9.40
C ASN A 273 -0.07 8.29 10.65
N VAL A 274 1.27 8.27 10.53
CA VAL A 274 2.17 8.60 11.66
C VAL A 274 1.82 9.97 12.25
N TYR A 275 1.63 10.97 11.39
CA TYR A 275 1.18 12.29 11.82
C TYR A 275 -0.20 12.26 12.50
N LYS A 276 -1.20 11.64 11.88
CA LYS A 276 -2.57 11.51 12.46
C LYS A 276 -2.54 10.83 13.85
N LEU A 277 -1.70 9.82 14.05
CA LEU A 277 -1.54 9.13 15.33
C LEU A 277 -0.78 9.96 16.38
N SER A 278 0.09 10.87 15.94
CA SER A 278 0.88 11.73 16.83
C SER A 278 0.13 12.95 17.39
N VAL A 279 -0.84 13.50 16.65
CA VAL A 279 -1.56 14.73 17.02
C VAL A 279 -2.70 14.49 18.03
N LYS A 280 -2.51 13.57 18.99
CA LYS A 280 -3.55 13.21 19.97
C LYS A 280 -4.11 14.48 20.65
N LYS A 281 -5.40 14.73 20.41
CA LYS A 281 -6.31 15.49 21.27
C LYS A 281 -6.68 14.63 22.47
#